data_AF-A0A1Y4RJE8-F1
#
_entry.id   AF-A0A1Y4RJE8-F1
#
_cell.length_a   1.000
_cell.length_b   1.000
_cell.length_c   1.000
_cell.angle_alpha   90.00
_cell.angle_beta   90.00
_cell.angle_gamma   90.00
#
_symmetry.space_group_name_H-M   'P 1'
#
loop_
_entity.id
_entity.type
_entity.pdbx_description
1 polymer ?
#
loop_
_entity_poly.entity_id
_entity_poly.type
_entity_poly.pdbx_seq_one_letter_code
_entity_poly.pdbx_strand_id
1 'polypeptide(L)'
;MRLYGMYFICNSCLSLVADMKLSNKAGANIKHVVGWQEKRRVLNRLASVHPIHKQVRKLYDSIPATQQDMDEFDIPQSVANEFIRARGELLASMETVIKMYESVKPIRENEIKTGFDISLPKFHDIEEFSKCLDDLNFVFKQCPYLNNQDAEIKYDSVDVGSTWVTFLIAGSSALMILKNLAQIVDMAVKIRSHVATVKVQEEALRSLEMKNDFLGEFHKTFKEVNNVITEKYVIQLRQELGELKDGEEIDKTKRSLEKLAYWMDKGLQIYSAIDAVPEARDLFPVQDDMISLSDDLQKLIEMRKEEK
;
A
#
# COMPACT_ATOMS: atom_id res chain seq x y z
N MET A 1 -1.94 -7.05 6.27
CA MET A 1 -3.18 -6.38 5.81
C MET A 1 -3.84 -5.74 7.01
N ARG A 2 -4.35 -4.51 6.88
CA ARG A 2 -5.03 -3.77 7.95
C ARG A 2 -6.50 -4.19 8.09
N LEU A 3 -7.16 -3.95 9.23
CA LEU A 3 -8.51 -4.46 9.52
C LEU A 3 -9.52 -3.96 8.48
N TYR A 4 -9.42 -2.69 8.06
CA TYR A 4 -10.30 -2.16 7.01
C TYR A 4 -10.15 -2.91 5.67
N GLY A 5 -8.92 -3.29 5.30
CA GLY A 5 -8.65 -4.07 4.10
C GLY A 5 -9.27 -5.48 4.16
N MET A 6 -9.20 -6.12 5.33
CA MET A 6 -9.84 -7.41 5.57
C MET A 6 -11.37 -7.29 5.46
N TYR A 7 -11.96 -6.28 6.10
CA TYR A 7 -13.39 -5.97 5.98
C TYR A 7 -13.79 -5.77 4.52
N PHE A 8 -13.05 -4.95 3.76
CA PHE A 8 -13.40 -4.63 2.39
C PHE A 8 -13.41 -5.88 1.49
N ILE A 9 -12.38 -6.74 1.62
CA ILE A 9 -12.32 -7.99 0.87
C ILE A 9 -13.47 -8.91 1.27
N CYS A 10 -13.66 -9.16 2.57
CA CYS A 10 -14.74 -10.01 3.08
C CYS A 10 -16.11 -9.53 2.61
N ASN A 11 -16.41 -8.24 2.77
CA ASN A 11 -17.69 -7.65 2.39
C ASN A 11 -17.94 -7.74 0.88
N SER A 12 -16.92 -7.44 0.06
CA SER A 12 -17.05 -7.51 -1.41
C SER A 12 -17.21 -8.93 -1.96
N CYS A 13 -16.78 -9.95 -1.21
CA CYS A 13 -16.86 -11.35 -1.63
C CYS A 13 -18.00 -12.12 -0.95
N LEU A 14 -18.70 -11.55 0.04
CA LEU A 14 -19.66 -12.28 0.88
C LEU A 14 -20.80 -12.90 0.06
N SER A 15 -21.43 -12.10 -0.81
CA SER A 15 -22.50 -12.58 -1.70
C SER A 15 -21.99 -13.66 -2.67
N LEU A 16 -20.81 -13.44 -3.26
CA LEU A 16 -20.18 -14.38 -4.19
C LEU A 16 -19.94 -15.75 -3.53
N VAL A 17 -19.47 -15.77 -2.28
CA VAL A 17 -19.29 -17.02 -1.52
C VAL A 17 -20.64 -17.64 -1.14
N ALA A 18 -21.64 -16.84 -0.76
CA ALA A 18 -22.98 -17.33 -0.44
C ALA A 18 -23.66 -17.99 -1.66
N ASP A 19 -23.37 -17.50 -2.85
CA ASP A 19 -23.87 -18.01 -4.13
C ASP A 19 -23.05 -19.18 -4.70
N MET A 20 -22.00 -19.63 -4.00
CA MET A 20 -21.31 -20.89 -4.31
C MET A 20 -22.17 -22.10 -3.94
N LYS A 21 -23.32 -22.23 -4.57
CA LYS A 21 -24.25 -23.35 -4.41
C LYS A 21 -23.90 -24.46 -5.41
N LEU A 22 -24.26 -25.68 -5.02
CA LEU A 22 -24.11 -26.88 -5.82
C LEU A 22 -25.46 -27.23 -6.43
N SER A 23 -25.49 -27.61 -7.71
CA SER A 23 -26.73 -28.02 -8.37
C SER A 23 -26.94 -29.53 -8.23
N ASN A 24 -28.21 -29.94 -8.22
CA ASN A 24 -28.57 -31.35 -8.27
C ASN A 24 -28.55 -31.82 -9.73
N LYS A 25 -27.91 -32.96 -10.00
CA LYS A 25 -28.14 -33.70 -11.23
C LYS A 25 -29.27 -34.70 -10.98
N ALA A 26 -30.25 -34.76 -11.88
CA ALA A 26 -31.41 -35.62 -11.69
C ALA A 26 -30.98 -37.10 -11.55
N GLY A 27 -31.42 -37.76 -10.47
CA GLY A 27 -31.34 -39.22 -10.33
C GLY A 27 -30.11 -39.83 -9.64
N ALA A 28 -29.18 -39.06 -9.08
CA ALA A 28 -28.00 -39.62 -8.41
C ALA A 28 -27.57 -38.86 -7.13
N ASN A 29 -26.86 -39.55 -6.23
CA ASN A 29 -26.10 -38.99 -5.09
C ASN A 29 -24.87 -38.19 -5.56
N ILE A 30 -25.04 -37.38 -6.61
CA ILE A 30 -24.00 -36.63 -7.30
C ILE A 30 -24.46 -35.18 -7.38
N LYS A 31 -23.56 -34.27 -7.04
CA LYS A 31 -23.76 -32.83 -7.18
C LYS A 31 -22.93 -32.32 -8.34
N HIS A 32 -23.45 -31.31 -9.00
CA HIS A 32 -22.79 -30.66 -10.11
C HIS A 32 -22.24 -29.30 -9.67
N VAL A 33 -20.98 -29.05 -10.01
CA VAL A 33 -20.27 -27.79 -9.78
C VAL A 33 -20.17 -27.08 -11.13
N VAL A 34 -20.54 -25.80 -11.15
CA VAL A 34 -20.41 -24.90 -12.32
C VAL A 34 -19.64 -23.65 -11.92
N GLY A 35 -18.86 -23.09 -12.85
CA GLY A 35 -18.14 -21.84 -12.68
C GLY A 35 -17.05 -21.92 -11.61
N TRP A 36 -16.37 -23.06 -11.49
CA TRP A 36 -15.33 -23.24 -10.48
C TRP A 36 -14.17 -22.27 -10.65
N GLN A 37 -13.82 -21.86 -11.86
CA GLN A 37 -12.73 -20.91 -12.09
C GLN A 37 -13.03 -19.55 -11.46
N GLU A 38 -14.26 -19.07 -11.58
CA GLU A 38 -14.67 -17.81 -10.94
C GLU A 38 -14.70 -17.95 -9.41
N LYS A 39 -15.21 -19.08 -8.90
CA LYS A 39 -15.18 -19.38 -7.46
C LYS A 39 -13.75 -19.41 -6.93
N ARG A 40 -12.82 -20.04 -7.66
CA ARG A 40 -11.39 -20.10 -7.35
C ARG A 40 -10.76 -18.72 -7.29
N ARG A 41 -11.08 -17.81 -8.22
CA ARG A 41 -10.61 -16.41 -8.16
C ARG A 41 -11.05 -15.70 -6.88
N VAL A 42 -12.32 -15.87 -6.49
CA VAL A 42 -12.85 -15.32 -5.23
C VAL A 42 -12.10 -15.90 -4.02
N LEU A 43 -11.87 -17.23 -4.00
CA LEU A 43 -11.11 -17.88 -2.92
C LEU A 43 -9.66 -17.40 -2.86
N ASN A 44 -8.97 -17.25 -3.99
CA ASN A 44 -7.61 -16.72 -4.04
C ASN A 44 -7.52 -15.30 -3.49
N ARG A 45 -8.51 -14.45 -3.78
CA ARG A 45 -8.60 -13.11 -3.20
C ARG A 45 -8.79 -13.17 -1.67
N LEU A 46 -9.68 -14.04 -1.19
CA LEU A 46 -9.91 -14.24 0.25
C LEU A 46 -8.72 -14.88 0.97
N ALA A 47 -7.87 -15.65 0.30
CA ALA A 47 -6.69 -16.26 0.89
C ALA A 47 -5.67 -15.22 1.42
N SER A 48 -5.71 -13.99 0.89
CA SER A 48 -4.91 -12.87 1.43
C SER A 48 -5.34 -12.39 2.83
N VAL A 49 -6.52 -12.79 3.31
CA VAL A 49 -7.08 -12.40 4.60
C VAL A 49 -6.67 -13.42 5.68
N HIS A 50 -5.62 -13.08 6.44
CA HIS A 50 -4.98 -13.99 7.38
C HIS A 50 -5.94 -14.67 8.39
N PRO A 51 -6.88 -13.98 9.05
CA PRO A 51 -7.76 -14.60 10.04
C PRO A 51 -8.68 -15.71 9.49
N ILE A 52 -8.99 -15.69 8.19
CA ILE A 52 -9.90 -16.65 7.55
C ILE A 52 -9.18 -17.62 6.60
N HIS A 53 -7.86 -17.47 6.43
CA HIS A 53 -7.08 -18.24 5.46
C HIS A 53 -7.25 -19.75 5.62
N LYS A 54 -7.37 -20.26 6.86
CA LYS A 54 -7.60 -21.68 7.13
C LYS A 54 -8.94 -22.16 6.57
N GLN A 55 -9.99 -21.36 6.71
CA GLN A 55 -11.35 -21.67 6.23
C GLN A 55 -11.41 -21.57 4.70
N VAL A 56 -10.75 -20.58 4.11
CA VAL A 56 -10.61 -20.47 2.65
C VAL A 56 -9.95 -21.72 2.08
N ARG A 57 -8.82 -22.13 2.67
CA ARG A 57 -8.10 -23.33 2.25
C ARG A 57 -8.94 -24.59 2.41
N LYS A 58 -9.67 -24.73 3.52
CA LYS A 58 -10.56 -25.87 3.75
C LYS A 58 -11.66 -25.96 2.68
N LEU A 59 -12.21 -24.83 2.24
CA LEU A 59 -13.19 -24.82 1.14
C LEU A 59 -12.55 -25.14 -0.21
N TYR A 60 -11.37 -24.57 -0.49
CA TYR A 60 -10.63 -24.87 -1.72
C TYR A 60 -10.25 -26.36 -1.83
N ASP A 61 -9.68 -26.91 -0.76
CA ASP A 61 -9.20 -28.29 -0.67
C ASP A 61 -10.35 -29.32 -0.61
N SER A 62 -11.60 -28.88 -0.41
CA SER A 62 -12.77 -29.76 -0.51
C SER A 62 -13.05 -30.22 -1.95
N ILE A 63 -12.49 -29.53 -2.96
CA ILE A 63 -12.54 -29.97 -4.35
C ILE A 63 -11.30 -30.81 -4.69
N PRO A 64 -11.46 -32.04 -5.23
CA PRO A 64 -10.35 -32.90 -5.61
C PRO A 64 -9.37 -32.21 -6.57
N ALA A 65 -8.07 -32.36 -6.33
CA ALA A 65 -7.01 -31.73 -7.14
C ALA A 65 -7.15 -31.98 -8.65
N THR A 66 -7.61 -33.18 -9.04
CA THR A 66 -7.83 -33.57 -10.44
C THR A 66 -8.95 -32.77 -11.14
N GLN A 67 -9.82 -32.10 -10.39
CA GLN A 67 -10.96 -31.33 -10.91
C GLN A 67 -10.74 -29.81 -10.78
N GLN A 68 -9.66 -29.35 -10.11
CA GLN A 68 -9.46 -27.93 -9.79
C GLN A 68 -9.19 -27.04 -11.01
N ASP A 69 -8.77 -27.63 -12.13
CA ASP A 69 -8.56 -26.91 -13.39
C ASP A 69 -9.78 -26.97 -14.33
N MET A 70 -10.81 -27.75 -13.98
CA MET A 70 -12.07 -27.79 -14.71
C MET A 70 -13.00 -26.68 -14.23
N ASP A 71 -13.81 -26.12 -15.12
CA ASP A 71 -14.82 -25.12 -14.72
C ASP A 71 -16.16 -25.76 -14.31
N GLU A 72 -16.44 -26.94 -14.86
CA GLU A 72 -17.63 -27.74 -14.56
C GLU A 72 -17.26 -29.19 -14.29
N PHE A 73 -17.82 -29.79 -13.24
CA PHE A 73 -17.57 -31.19 -12.90
C PHE A 73 -18.60 -31.73 -11.92
N ASP A 74 -18.64 -33.05 -11.81
CA ASP A 74 -19.50 -33.77 -10.88
C ASP A 74 -18.70 -34.21 -9.65
N ILE A 75 -19.31 -34.08 -8.47
CA ILE A 75 -18.74 -34.53 -7.20
C ILE A 75 -19.69 -35.47 -6.45
N PRO A 76 -19.17 -36.46 -5.71
CA PRO A 76 -19.98 -37.30 -4.83
C PRO A 76 -20.66 -36.51 -3.71
N GLN A 77 -21.77 -37.04 -3.19
CA GLN A 77 -22.49 -36.42 -2.07
C GLN A 77 -21.62 -36.18 -0.82
N SER A 78 -20.64 -37.05 -0.54
CA SER A 78 -19.72 -36.87 0.60
C SER A 78 -18.85 -35.62 0.44
N VAL A 79 -18.26 -35.43 -0.74
CA VAL A 79 -17.46 -34.26 -1.12
C VAL A 79 -18.33 -32.99 -1.10
N ALA A 80 -19.56 -33.08 -1.62
CA ALA A 80 -20.50 -31.98 -1.56
C ALA A 80 -20.87 -31.55 -0.14
N ASN A 81 -21.05 -32.51 0.78
CA ASN A 81 -21.34 -32.21 2.18
C ASN A 81 -20.15 -31.48 2.84
N GLU A 82 -18.92 -31.90 2.53
CA GLU A 82 -17.72 -31.22 3.01
C GLU A 82 -17.60 -29.81 2.46
N PHE A 83 -17.84 -29.62 1.16
CA PHE A 83 -17.88 -28.32 0.51
C PHE A 83 -18.90 -27.38 1.17
N ILE A 84 -20.14 -27.85 1.39
CA ILE A 84 -21.20 -27.06 2.02
C ILE A 84 -20.81 -26.66 3.46
N ARG A 85 -20.24 -27.59 4.23
CA ARG A 85 -19.76 -27.33 5.59
C ARG A 85 -18.63 -26.29 5.60
N ALA A 86 -17.60 -26.49 4.77
CA ALA A 86 -16.47 -25.56 4.66
C ALA A 86 -16.92 -24.16 4.20
N ARG A 87 -17.89 -24.09 3.29
CA ARG A 87 -18.52 -22.82 2.87
C ARG A 87 -19.23 -22.13 4.02
N GLY A 88 -19.99 -22.87 4.84
CA GLY A 88 -20.66 -22.34 6.02
C GLY A 88 -19.67 -21.77 7.05
N GLU A 89 -18.58 -22.48 7.32
CA GLU A 89 -17.51 -22.02 8.22
C GLU A 89 -16.82 -20.76 7.68
N LEU A 90 -16.55 -20.70 6.38
CA LEU A 90 -15.97 -19.51 5.73
C LEU A 90 -16.91 -18.31 5.83
N LEU A 91 -18.21 -18.48 5.51
CA LEU A 91 -19.20 -17.41 5.61
C LEU A 91 -19.30 -16.85 7.04
N ALA A 92 -19.38 -17.72 8.05
CA ALA A 92 -19.40 -17.31 9.45
C ALA A 92 -18.13 -16.52 9.84
N SER A 93 -16.97 -16.94 9.34
CA SER A 93 -15.70 -16.25 9.58
C SER A 93 -15.64 -14.88 8.89
N MET A 94 -16.12 -14.79 7.64
CA MET A 94 -16.22 -13.52 6.91
C MET A 94 -17.17 -12.54 7.62
N GLU A 95 -18.35 -13.00 8.03
CA GLU A 95 -19.29 -12.17 8.80
C GLU A 95 -18.70 -11.69 10.12
N THR A 96 -17.88 -12.52 10.77
CA THR A 96 -17.21 -12.15 12.03
C THR A 96 -16.24 -11.00 11.81
N VAL A 97 -15.42 -11.06 10.75
CA VAL A 97 -14.51 -9.96 10.37
C VAL A 97 -15.32 -8.70 10.06
N ILE A 98 -16.42 -8.83 9.33
CA ILE A 98 -17.29 -7.71 8.97
C ILE A 98 -17.87 -7.04 10.22
N LYS A 99 -18.53 -7.81 11.09
CA LYS A 99 -19.13 -7.33 12.34
C LYS A 99 -18.09 -6.73 13.28
N MET A 100 -16.90 -7.33 13.35
CA MET A 100 -15.80 -6.80 14.15
C MET A 100 -15.41 -5.41 13.68
N TYR A 101 -15.18 -5.22 12.37
CA TYR A 101 -14.86 -3.90 11.83
C TYR A 101 -16.00 -2.91 12.06
N GLU A 102 -17.24 -3.27 11.75
CA GLU A 102 -18.40 -2.40 11.93
C GLU A 102 -18.61 -1.97 13.40
N SER A 103 -18.26 -2.83 14.35
CA SER A 103 -18.35 -2.52 15.79
C SER A 103 -17.32 -1.49 16.27
N VAL A 104 -16.20 -1.35 15.57
CA VAL A 104 -15.11 -0.41 15.92
C VAL A 104 -14.97 0.73 14.93
N LYS A 105 -15.74 0.72 13.84
CA LYS A 105 -15.67 1.71 12.77
C LYS A 105 -16.10 3.08 13.32
N PRO A 106 -15.33 4.15 13.05
CA PRO A 106 -15.78 5.51 13.30
C PRO A 106 -17.06 5.82 12.51
N ILE A 107 -18.01 6.50 13.15
CA ILE A 107 -19.23 6.99 12.49
C ILE A 107 -18.79 8.03 11.44
N ARG A 108 -18.78 7.66 10.16
CA ARG A 108 -18.51 8.59 9.06
C ARG A 108 -19.81 9.28 8.67
N GLU A 109 -19.91 10.58 8.91
CA GLU A 109 -21.11 11.37 8.62
C GLU A 109 -21.28 11.69 7.11
N ASN A 110 -20.25 11.46 6.27
CA ASN A 110 -20.31 11.81 4.84
C ASN A 110 -19.70 10.73 3.92
N GLU A 111 -20.36 10.48 2.79
CA GLU A 111 -19.93 9.59 1.69
C GLU A 111 -18.78 10.17 0.84
N ILE A 112 -17.83 10.90 1.42
CA ILE A 112 -16.69 11.43 0.66
C ILE A 112 -15.75 10.26 0.36
N LYS A 113 -15.70 9.83 -0.91
CA LYS A 113 -14.89 8.68 -1.39
C LYS A 113 -13.51 9.06 -1.91
N THR A 114 -13.20 10.36 -1.98
CA THR A 114 -11.91 10.84 -2.49
C THR A 114 -10.97 11.08 -1.32
N GLY A 115 -9.97 10.23 -1.20
CA GLY A 115 -9.03 10.24 -0.08
C GLY A 115 -7.80 9.40 -0.35
N PHE A 116 -6.91 9.38 0.62
CA PHE A 116 -5.67 8.63 0.58
C PHE A 116 -5.34 8.06 1.96
N ASP A 117 -4.55 7.00 1.96
CA ASP A 117 -4.11 6.27 3.13
C ASP A 117 -2.61 6.46 3.33
N ILE A 118 -2.20 6.71 4.56
CA ILE A 118 -0.78 6.78 4.94
C ILE A 118 -0.47 5.62 5.89
N SER A 119 0.52 4.80 5.55
CA SER A 119 1.16 3.91 6.51
C SER A 119 2.30 4.66 7.18
N LEU A 120 2.18 4.91 8.49
CA LEU A 120 3.25 5.55 9.25
C LEU A 120 4.43 4.60 9.45
N PRO A 121 5.68 5.12 9.47
CA PRO A 121 6.86 4.33 9.77
C PRO A 121 6.88 3.84 11.23
N LYS A 122 7.86 3.00 11.57
CA LYS A 122 8.11 2.65 12.97
C LYS A 122 8.87 3.79 13.64
N PHE A 123 8.42 4.18 14.83
CA PHE A 123 9.03 5.25 15.62
C PHE A 123 9.69 4.68 16.86
N HIS A 124 10.83 5.25 17.24
CA HIS A 124 11.56 4.85 18.46
C HIS A 124 11.13 5.65 19.67
N ASP A 125 10.70 6.90 19.46
CA ASP A 125 10.28 7.82 20.49
C ASP A 125 9.16 8.76 20.00
N ILE A 126 8.59 9.52 20.95
CA ILE A 126 7.49 10.46 20.71
C ILE A 126 7.91 11.69 19.90
N GLU A 127 9.19 12.07 19.97
CA GLU A 127 9.72 13.24 19.25
C GLU A 127 9.78 12.95 17.74
N GLU A 128 10.25 11.77 17.38
CA GLU A 128 10.26 11.26 16.00
C GLU A 128 8.84 11.18 15.43
N PHE A 129 7.88 10.67 16.23
CA PHE A 129 6.46 10.63 15.85
C PHE A 129 5.89 12.02 15.62
N SER A 130 6.07 12.95 16.57
CA SER A 130 5.57 14.32 16.45
C SER A 130 6.13 15.02 15.21
N LYS A 131 7.44 14.87 14.98
CA LYS A 131 8.11 15.46 13.82
C LYS A 131 7.57 14.93 12.50
N CYS A 132 7.24 13.63 12.43
CA CYS A 132 6.62 13.05 11.25
C CYS A 132 5.27 13.69 10.94
N LEU A 133 4.43 13.87 11.96
CA LEU A 133 3.14 14.52 11.81
C LEU A 133 3.27 16.00 11.44
N ASP A 134 4.23 16.72 12.03
CA ASP A 134 4.49 18.13 11.70
C ASP A 134 4.97 18.29 10.24
N ASP A 135 5.83 17.38 9.79
CA ASP A 135 6.32 17.37 8.42
C ASP A 135 5.21 17.02 7.42
N LEU A 136 4.35 16.05 7.72
CA LEU A 136 3.17 15.74 6.92
C LEU A 136 2.19 16.92 6.87
N ASN A 137 1.95 17.57 8.01
CA ASN A 137 1.10 18.76 8.07
C ASN A 137 1.68 19.92 7.24
N PHE A 138 3.00 20.11 7.28
CA PHE A 138 3.68 21.06 6.39
C PHE A 138 3.42 20.71 4.92
N VAL A 139 3.61 19.46 4.51
CA VAL A 139 3.35 19.02 3.13
C VAL A 139 1.91 19.34 2.72
N PHE A 140 0.92 18.96 3.52
CA PHE A 140 -0.49 19.12 3.17
C PHE A 140 -0.97 20.56 3.17
N LYS A 141 -0.44 21.42 4.04
CA LYS A 141 -0.91 22.81 4.19
C LYS A 141 -0.05 23.84 3.45
N GLN A 142 1.24 23.54 3.23
CA GLN A 142 2.19 24.51 2.68
C GLN A 142 2.64 24.18 1.25
N CYS A 143 2.49 22.95 0.77
CA CYS A 143 2.80 22.64 -0.62
C CYS A 143 1.81 23.36 -1.56
N PRO A 144 2.26 24.22 -2.48
CA PRO A 144 1.38 24.99 -3.38
C PRO A 144 0.45 24.11 -4.22
N TYR A 145 0.92 22.94 -4.63
CA TYR A 145 0.13 21.98 -5.42
C TYR A 145 -0.97 21.27 -4.64
N LEU A 146 -0.93 21.31 -3.30
CA LEU A 146 -1.93 20.71 -2.41
C LEU A 146 -2.78 21.76 -1.69
N ASN A 147 -2.27 22.98 -1.56
CA ASN A 147 -2.97 24.09 -0.93
C ASN A 147 -3.88 24.80 -1.94
N ASN A 148 -5.15 24.36 -1.98
CA ASN A 148 -6.16 24.89 -2.89
C ASN A 148 -7.38 25.42 -2.12
N GLN A 149 -7.99 26.51 -2.58
CA GLN A 149 -9.13 27.12 -1.88
C GLN A 149 -10.43 26.30 -2.02
N ASP A 150 -10.54 25.50 -3.09
CA ASP A 150 -11.71 24.69 -3.41
C ASP A 150 -11.57 23.23 -2.94
N ALA A 151 -10.51 22.90 -2.20
CA ALA A 151 -10.33 21.57 -1.63
C ALA A 151 -9.49 21.58 -0.35
N GLU A 152 -9.91 20.82 0.66
CA GLU A 152 -9.20 20.68 1.93
C GLU A 152 -8.94 19.21 2.25
N ILE A 153 -7.68 18.90 2.57
CA ILE A 153 -7.27 17.62 3.15
C ILE A 153 -7.64 17.60 4.63
N LYS A 154 -8.44 16.62 5.05
CA LYS A 154 -8.92 16.42 6.42
C LYS A 154 -8.55 15.04 6.92
N TYR A 155 -8.16 14.98 8.19
CA TYR A 155 -8.07 13.72 8.92
C TYR A 155 -9.46 13.07 9.00
N ASP A 156 -9.54 11.76 8.74
CA ASP A 156 -10.77 10.98 8.88
C ASP A 156 -10.66 9.98 10.02
N SER A 157 -9.72 9.03 9.93
CA SER A 157 -9.64 7.93 10.89
C SER A 157 -8.26 7.29 10.94
N VAL A 158 -8.00 6.57 12.03
CA VAL A 158 -6.90 5.61 12.15
C VAL A 158 -7.51 4.22 12.16
N ASP A 159 -6.94 3.30 11.38
CA ASP A 159 -7.40 1.91 11.39
C ASP A 159 -6.92 1.20 12.68
N VAL A 160 -7.86 0.69 13.45
CA VAL A 160 -7.65 0.21 14.82
C VAL A 160 -6.62 -0.92 14.83
N GLY A 161 -5.60 -0.79 15.69
CA GLY A 161 -4.52 -1.77 15.80
C GLY A 161 -3.52 -1.75 14.66
N SER A 162 -3.45 -0.66 13.89
CA SER A 162 -2.51 -0.49 12.78
C SER A 162 -1.82 0.88 12.81
N THR A 163 -0.81 1.07 11.94
CA THR A 163 -0.13 2.36 11.72
C THR A 163 -0.74 3.15 10.55
N TRP A 164 -1.93 2.77 10.10
CA TRP A 164 -2.57 3.36 8.94
C TRP A 164 -3.52 4.50 9.32
N VAL A 165 -3.34 5.64 8.68
CA VAL A 165 -4.15 6.85 8.84
C VAL A 165 -4.84 7.16 7.52
N THR A 166 -6.14 7.42 7.57
CA THR A 166 -6.97 7.76 6.42
C THR A 166 -7.22 9.27 6.41
N PHE A 167 -7.03 9.87 5.23
CA PHE A 167 -7.35 11.28 4.97
C PHE A 167 -8.39 11.38 3.86
N LEU A 168 -9.32 12.33 4.03
CA LEU A 168 -10.32 12.68 3.02
C LEU A 168 -9.99 14.02 2.41
N ILE A 169 -10.32 14.19 1.13
CA ILE A 169 -10.20 15.47 0.44
C ILE A 169 -11.62 15.97 0.17
N ALA A 170 -12.01 17.03 0.88
CA ALA A 170 -13.32 17.64 0.75
C ALA A 170 -13.24 18.83 -0.21
N GLY A 171 -14.16 18.93 -1.18
CA GLY A 171 -14.27 20.06 -2.09
C GLY A 171 -14.34 19.68 -3.57
N SER A 172 -14.65 20.63 -4.44
CA SER A 172 -14.81 20.40 -5.89
C SER A 172 -13.49 20.03 -6.58
N SER A 173 -12.36 20.47 -6.03
CA SER A 173 -11.02 20.19 -6.54
C SER A 173 -10.40 18.89 -6.00
N ALA A 174 -11.17 18.04 -5.30
CA ALA A 174 -10.64 16.88 -4.57
C ALA A 174 -9.83 15.90 -5.44
N LEU A 175 -10.31 15.57 -6.64
CA LEU A 175 -9.62 14.66 -7.55
C LEU A 175 -8.31 15.27 -8.09
N MET A 176 -8.28 16.59 -8.32
CA MET A 176 -7.07 17.29 -8.74
C MET A 176 -6.01 17.24 -7.63
N ILE A 177 -6.39 17.51 -6.39
CA ILE A 177 -5.47 17.42 -5.24
C ILE A 177 -4.95 15.99 -5.06
N LEU A 178 -5.81 14.98 -5.24
CA LEU A 178 -5.37 13.59 -5.18
C LEU A 178 -4.34 13.25 -6.28
N LYS A 179 -4.57 13.73 -7.52
CA LYS A 179 -3.61 13.56 -8.63
C LYS A 179 -2.30 14.28 -8.37
N ASN A 180 -2.35 15.52 -7.89
CA ASN A 180 -1.17 16.30 -7.54
C ASN A 180 -0.37 15.60 -6.43
N LEU A 181 -1.05 15.09 -5.40
CA LEU A 181 -0.42 14.31 -4.33
C LEU A 181 0.26 13.06 -4.89
N ALA A 182 -0.38 12.33 -5.79
CA ALA A 182 0.21 11.15 -6.41
C ALA A 182 1.50 11.47 -7.19
N GLN A 183 1.53 12.58 -7.94
CA GLN A 183 2.74 13.03 -8.64
C GLN A 183 3.85 13.47 -7.67
N ILE A 184 3.49 14.18 -6.59
CA ILE A 184 4.44 14.55 -5.54
C ILE A 184 5.04 13.30 -4.87
N VAL A 185 4.20 12.30 -4.59
CA VAL A 185 4.64 11.00 -4.04
C VAL A 185 5.57 10.28 -5.02
N ASP A 186 5.28 10.26 -6.32
CA ASP A 186 6.17 9.69 -7.34
C ASP A 186 7.54 10.35 -7.37
N MET A 187 7.59 11.68 -7.32
CA MET A 187 8.86 12.40 -7.24
C MET A 187 9.61 12.11 -5.93
N ALA A 188 8.90 12.05 -4.80
CA ALA A 188 9.51 11.69 -3.52
C ALA A 188 10.08 10.27 -3.50
N VAL A 189 9.38 9.30 -4.12
CA VAL A 189 9.86 7.91 -4.29
C VAL A 189 11.14 7.88 -5.13
N LYS A 190 11.21 8.67 -6.20
CA LYS A 190 12.41 8.77 -7.04
C LYS A 190 13.59 9.40 -6.27
N ILE A 191 13.35 10.46 -5.49
CA ILE A 191 14.37 11.06 -4.61
C ILE A 191 14.86 10.03 -3.60
N ARG A 192 13.95 9.31 -2.93
CA ARG A 192 14.29 8.23 -1.98
C ARG A 192 15.19 7.17 -2.64
N SER A 193 14.83 6.72 -3.84
CA SER A 193 15.60 5.71 -4.57
C SER A 193 17.04 6.17 -4.85
N HIS A 194 17.20 7.45 -5.23
CA HIS A 194 18.52 8.05 -5.40
C HIS A 194 19.30 8.13 -4.08
N VAL A 195 18.67 8.59 -3.01
CA VAL A 195 19.30 8.68 -1.68
C VAL A 195 19.78 7.31 -1.21
N ALA A 196 18.96 6.26 -1.37
CA ALA A 196 19.34 4.90 -1.01
C ALA A 196 20.53 4.38 -1.83
N THR A 197 20.54 4.64 -3.14
CA THR A 197 21.67 4.30 -4.01
C THR A 197 22.97 4.95 -3.53
N VAL A 198 22.92 6.20 -3.08
CA VAL A 198 24.12 6.88 -2.59
C VAL A 198 24.56 6.36 -1.22
N LYS A 199 23.64 6.04 -0.30
CA LYS A 199 24.00 5.40 0.98
C LYS A 199 24.80 4.11 0.77
N VAL A 200 24.43 3.31 -0.24
CA VAL A 200 25.16 2.10 -0.63
C VAL A 200 26.58 2.45 -1.12
N GLN A 201 26.72 3.50 -1.93
CA GLN A 201 28.04 3.95 -2.40
C GLN A 201 28.90 4.49 -1.26
N GLU A 202 28.31 5.23 -0.30
CA GLU A 202 29.02 5.74 0.88
C GLU A 202 29.56 4.58 1.73
N GLU A 203 28.74 3.56 2.00
CA GLU A 203 29.16 2.41 2.79
C GLU A 203 30.26 1.60 2.09
N ALA A 204 30.16 1.45 0.77
CA ALA A 204 31.23 0.85 -0.02
C ALA A 204 32.54 1.64 0.10
N LEU A 205 32.50 2.97 0.09
CA LEU A 205 33.70 3.81 0.27
C LEU A 205 34.25 3.76 1.69
N ARG A 206 33.40 3.73 2.72
CA ARG A 206 33.82 3.53 4.12
C ARG A 206 34.53 2.20 4.31
N SER A 207 34.05 1.14 3.66
CA SER A 207 34.67 -0.20 3.71
C SER A 207 36.08 -0.25 3.08
N LEU A 208 36.45 0.76 2.28
CA LEU A 208 37.77 0.87 1.65
C LEU A 208 38.81 1.63 2.52
N GLU A 209 38.48 1.93 3.79
CA GLU A 209 39.37 2.64 4.74
C GLU A 209 39.95 3.97 4.19
N MET A 210 39.22 4.64 3.29
CA MET A 210 39.65 5.93 2.73
C MET A 210 39.64 7.02 3.80
N LYS A 211 40.64 7.91 3.77
CA LYS A 211 40.87 8.97 4.77
C LYS A 211 39.60 9.79 5.06
N ASN A 212 39.41 10.17 6.33
CA ASN A 212 38.28 10.99 6.80
C ASN A 212 38.06 12.29 5.99
N ASP A 213 39.12 12.90 5.46
CA ASP A 213 39.02 14.12 4.64
C ASP A 213 38.28 13.86 3.32
N PHE A 214 38.49 12.70 2.69
CA PHE A 214 37.78 12.28 1.47
C PHE A 214 36.31 11.97 1.77
N LEU A 215 36.02 11.36 2.92
CA LEU A 215 34.64 11.15 3.39
C LEU A 215 33.91 12.47 3.63
N GLY A 216 34.59 13.48 4.19
CA GLY A 216 34.02 14.82 4.39
C GLY A 216 33.68 15.53 3.08
N GLU A 217 34.58 15.47 2.10
CA GLU A 217 34.35 16.04 0.76
C GLU A 217 33.23 15.30 0.02
N PHE A 218 33.22 13.97 0.09
CA PHE A 218 32.16 13.11 -0.46
C PHE A 218 30.78 13.44 0.12
N HIS A 219 30.68 13.65 1.44
CA HIS A 219 29.42 13.99 2.12
C HIS A 219 28.89 15.38 1.70
N LYS A 220 29.79 16.34 1.45
CA LYS A 220 29.42 17.66 0.92
C LYS A 220 28.91 17.57 -0.51
N THR A 221 29.63 16.86 -1.38
CA THR A 221 29.19 16.59 -2.76
C THR A 221 27.83 15.88 -2.77
N PHE A 222 27.58 14.96 -1.84
CA PHE A 222 26.29 14.28 -1.74
C PHE A 222 25.15 15.23 -1.39
N LYS A 223 25.34 16.14 -0.43
CA LYS A 223 24.32 17.14 -0.09
C LYS A 223 24.00 18.03 -1.29
N GLU A 224 25.02 18.39 -2.07
CA GLU A 224 24.85 19.14 -3.31
C GLU A 224 24.12 18.32 -4.39
N VAL A 225 24.45 17.03 -4.54
CA VAL A 225 23.77 16.11 -5.45
C VAL A 225 22.29 15.94 -5.09
N ASN A 226 21.97 15.75 -3.80
CA ASN A 226 20.57 15.68 -3.36
C ASN A 226 19.81 16.97 -3.67
N ASN A 227 20.43 18.14 -3.47
CA ASN A 227 19.82 19.41 -3.85
C ASN A 227 19.53 19.49 -5.35
N VAL A 228 20.49 19.10 -6.20
CA VAL A 228 20.32 19.08 -7.66
C VAL A 228 19.24 18.09 -8.09
N ILE A 229 19.17 16.91 -7.47
CA ILE A 229 18.14 15.90 -7.74
C ILE A 229 16.76 16.42 -7.33
N THR A 230 16.63 17.01 -6.14
CA THR A 230 15.36 17.59 -5.70
C THR A 230 14.94 18.72 -6.63
N GLU A 231 15.86 19.61 -7.04
CA GLU A 231 15.58 20.69 -7.98
C GLU A 231 15.11 20.19 -9.35
N LYS A 232 15.75 19.12 -9.86
CA LYS A 232 15.29 18.45 -11.08
C LYS A 232 13.83 17.99 -10.95
N TYR A 233 13.45 17.39 -9.83
CA TYR A 233 12.07 16.93 -9.64
C TYR A 233 11.07 18.06 -9.37
N VAL A 234 11.50 19.18 -8.78
CA VAL A 234 10.66 20.39 -8.72
C VAL A 234 10.39 20.93 -10.13
N ILE A 235 11.40 20.94 -11.01
CA ILE A 235 11.22 21.33 -12.43
C ILE A 235 10.24 20.39 -13.12
N GLN A 236 10.35 19.07 -12.87
CA GLN A 236 9.41 18.09 -13.43
C GLN A 236 7.98 18.33 -12.94
N LEU A 237 7.75 18.58 -11.64
CA LEU A 237 6.43 18.92 -11.12
C LEU A 237 5.87 20.19 -11.76
N ARG A 238 6.70 21.20 -12.04
CA ARG A 238 6.25 22.41 -12.75
C ARG A 238 5.74 22.12 -14.16
N GLN A 239 6.40 21.19 -14.85
CA GLN A 239 5.98 20.76 -16.19
C GLN A 239 4.67 19.97 -16.15
N GLU A 240 4.47 19.14 -15.13
CA GLU A 240 3.32 18.23 -15.03
C GLU A 240 2.09 18.88 -14.38
N LEU A 241 2.28 19.72 -13.36
CA LEU A 241 1.22 20.27 -12.51
C LEU A 241 1.02 21.79 -12.71
N GLY A 242 1.90 22.43 -13.47
CA GLY A 242 1.86 23.87 -13.74
C GLY A 242 2.90 24.68 -12.97
N GLU A 243 3.13 25.89 -13.46
CA GLU A 243 4.15 26.82 -12.95
C GLU A 243 3.82 27.35 -11.54
N LEU A 244 4.87 27.54 -10.75
CA LEU A 244 4.82 28.17 -9.42
C LEU A 244 5.02 29.67 -9.55
N LYS A 245 4.41 30.45 -8.67
CA LYS A 245 4.36 31.92 -8.78
C LYS A 245 5.69 32.59 -8.49
N ASP A 246 6.42 32.11 -7.49
CA ASP A 246 7.62 32.76 -6.99
C ASP A 246 8.61 31.76 -6.35
N GLY A 247 9.75 32.29 -5.90
CA GLY A 247 10.78 31.51 -5.22
C GLY A 247 10.33 30.89 -3.89
N GLU A 248 9.32 31.45 -3.23
CA GLU A 248 8.79 30.92 -1.97
C GLU A 248 7.95 29.66 -2.22
N GLU A 249 7.10 29.67 -3.25
CA GLU A 249 6.34 28.49 -3.68
C GLU A 249 7.28 27.37 -4.16
N ILE A 250 8.37 27.71 -4.85
CA ILE A 250 9.42 26.77 -5.25
C ILE A 250 10.08 26.15 -4.01
N ASP A 251 10.48 26.96 -3.02
CA ASP A 251 11.10 26.47 -1.78
C ASP A 251 10.15 25.56 -0.99
N LYS A 252 8.88 25.94 -0.84
CA LYS A 252 7.86 25.12 -0.16
C LYS A 252 7.67 23.77 -0.86
N THR A 253 7.66 23.77 -2.19
CA THR A 253 7.58 22.52 -2.99
C THR A 253 8.82 21.66 -2.76
N LYS A 254 10.01 22.25 -2.84
CA LYS A 254 11.30 21.56 -2.59
C LYS A 254 11.32 20.91 -1.21
N ARG A 255 10.98 21.66 -0.16
CA ARG A 255 10.93 21.18 1.23
C ARG A 255 9.87 20.10 1.44
N SER A 256 8.75 20.15 0.71
CA SER A 256 7.72 19.12 0.77
C SER A 256 8.24 17.78 0.21
N LEU A 257 8.94 17.82 -0.93
CA LEU A 257 9.56 16.64 -1.52
C LEU A 257 10.64 16.04 -0.62
N GLU A 258 11.52 16.87 -0.05
CA GLU A 258 12.58 16.42 0.87
C GLU A 258 12.01 15.73 2.11
N LYS A 259 10.96 16.31 2.71
CA LYS A 259 10.27 15.74 3.88
C LYS A 259 9.64 14.39 3.55
N LEU A 260 8.92 14.30 2.44
CA LEU A 260 8.32 13.03 2.02
C LEU A 260 9.38 11.97 1.72
N ALA A 261 10.40 12.30 0.95
CA ALA A 261 11.48 11.36 0.62
C ALA A 261 12.19 10.84 1.88
N TYR A 262 12.45 11.72 2.85
CA TYR A 262 13.02 11.36 4.15
C TYR A 262 12.14 10.37 4.92
N TRP A 263 10.84 10.64 5.04
CA TRP A 263 9.95 9.74 5.78
C TRP A 263 9.69 8.43 5.03
N MET A 264 9.67 8.46 3.69
CA MET A 264 9.55 7.25 2.87
C MET A 264 10.79 6.37 2.94
N ASP A 265 11.98 6.93 3.13
CA ASP A 265 13.21 6.18 3.45
C ASP A 265 13.11 5.48 4.82
N LYS A 266 12.31 6.02 5.74
CA LYS A 266 11.98 5.41 7.04
C LYS A 266 10.80 4.45 7.03
N GLY A 267 10.16 4.24 5.87
CA GLY A 267 9.03 3.32 5.71
C GLY A 267 7.64 3.97 5.73
N LEU A 268 7.54 5.31 5.59
CA LEU A 268 6.28 5.96 5.27
C LEU A 268 5.82 5.51 3.87
N GLN A 269 4.55 5.18 3.73
CA GLN A 269 3.95 4.88 2.43
C GLN A 269 2.62 5.63 2.28
N ILE A 270 2.29 6.08 1.06
CA ILE A 270 1.06 6.83 0.77
C ILE A 270 0.33 6.21 -0.42
N TYR A 271 -0.90 5.75 -0.23
CA TYR A 271 -1.71 5.10 -1.28
C TYR A 271 -3.05 5.80 -1.46
N SER A 272 -3.73 5.56 -2.57
CA SER A 272 -5.15 5.89 -2.69
C SER A 272 -5.95 5.17 -1.61
N ALA A 273 -7.06 5.77 -1.16
CA ALA A 273 -7.95 5.10 -0.21
C ALA A 273 -8.39 3.71 -0.72
N ILE A 274 -8.48 2.71 0.16
CA ILE A 274 -8.90 1.33 -0.23
C ILE A 274 -10.24 1.29 -0.98
N ASP A 275 -11.16 2.18 -0.62
CA ASP A 275 -12.49 2.34 -1.21
C ASP A 275 -12.55 3.43 -2.28
N ALA A 276 -11.41 3.93 -2.73
CA ALA A 276 -11.33 4.94 -3.78
C ALA A 276 -12.03 4.47 -5.06
N VAL A 277 -12.57 5.45 -5.79
CA VAL A 277 -13.15 5.27 -7.13
C VAL A 277 -12.09 4.76 -8.12
N PRO A 278 -12.47 4.01 -9.18
CA PRO A 278 -11.51 3.39 -10.11
C PRO A 278 -10.47 4.37 -10.66
N GLU A 279 -10.87 5.59 -10.97
CA GLU A 279 -10.01 6.65 -11.51
C GLU A 279 -8.91 7.10 -10.54
N ALA A 280 -9.04 6.78 -9.25
CA ALA A 280 -8.12 7.15 -8.19
C ALA A 280 -7.21 6.00 -7.73
N ARG A 281 -7.55 4.74 -8.04
CA ARG A 281 -6.83 3.55 -7.54
C ARG A 281 -5.41 3.41 -8.10
N ASP A 282 -5.24 3.76 -9.36
CA ASP A 282 -3.97 3.56 -10.09
C ASP A 282 -3.14 4.85 -10.18
N LEU A 283 -3.49 5.89 -9.41
CA LEU A 283 -2.76 7.16 -9.45
C LEU A 283 -1.40 7.06 -8.75
N PHE A 284 -1.33 6.35 -7.63
CA PHE A 284 -0.14 6.33 -6.80
C PHE A 284 0.90 5.35 -7.33
N PRO A 285 2.19 5.70 -7.32
CA PRO A 285 3.26 4.82 -7.75
C PRO A 285 3.40 3.63 -6.79
N VAL A 286 3.93 2.53 -7.32
CA VAL A 286 4.37 1.40 -6.49
C VAL A 286 5.49 1.87 -5.57
N GLN A 287 5.29 1.69 -4.28
CA GLN A 287 6.24 2.05 -3.24
C GLN A 287 6.84 0.77 -2.67
N ASP A 288 7.67 0.10 -3.48
CA ASP A 288 8.38 -1.08 -3.03
C ASP A 288 9.11 -0.79 -1.72
N ASP A 289 8.99 -1.72 -0.78
CA ASP A 289 9.92 -1.83 0.33
C ASP A 289 11.28 -2.07 -0.32
N MET A 290 12.22 -1.14 -0.18
CA MET A 290 13.61 -1.47 -0.48
C MET A 290 14.01 -2.55 0.52
N ILE A 291 13.83 -3.80 0.10
CA ILE A 291 14.47 -4.97 0.68
C ILE A 291 15.96 -4.61 0.69
N SER A 292 16.49 -4.47 1.90
CA SER A 292 17.89 -4.67 2.28
C SER A 292 18.77 -5.06 1.10
N LEU A 293 19.78 -4.23 0.78
CA LEU A 293 20.96 -4.51 -0.05
C LEU A 293 20.81 -5.76 -0.92
N SER A 294 20.61 -5.60 -2.23
CA SER A 294 20.51 -6.73 -3.16
C SER A 294 21.52 -7.82 -2.80
N ASP A 295 21.07 -9.07 -2.70
CA ASP A 295 21.90 -10.21 -2.28
C ASP A 295 23.25 -10.28 -3.03
N ASP A 296 23.30 -9.73 -4.26
CA ASP A 296 24.50 -9.61 -5.07
C ASP A 296 25.57 -8.68 -4.45
N LEU A 297 25.17 -7.59 -3.78
CA LEU A 297 26.08 -6.69 -3.05
C LEU A 297 26.51 -7.30 -1.71
N GLN A 298 25.63 -8.02 -1.00
CA GLN A 298 26.03 -8.78 0.19
C GLN A 298 27.05 -9.86 -0.17
N LYS A 299 26.82 -10.61 -1.26
CA LYS A 299 27.79 -11.57 -1.80
C LYS A 299 29.11 -10.93 -2.20
N LEU A 300 29.11 -9.76 -2.82
CA LEU A 300 30.34 -9.04 -3.16
C LEU A 300 31.14 -8.58 -1.92
N ILE A 301 30.45 -8.23 -0.83
CA ILE A 301 31.08 -7.90 0.46
C ILE A 301 31.62 -9.15 1.15
N GLU A 302 30.92 -10.28 1.05
CA GLU A 302 31.33 -11.56 1.63
C GLU A 302 32.50 -12.19 0.88
N MET A 303 32.50 -12.18 -0.46
CA MET A 303 33.59 -12.72 -1.30
C MET A 303 34.93 -12.02 -1.04
N ARG A 304 34.95 -10.72 -0.69
CA ARG A 304 36.18 -10.01 -0.34
C ARG A 304 36.75 -10.35 1.04
N LYS A 305 35.95 -10.93 1.94
CA LYS A 305 36.43 -11.37 3.25
C LYS A 305 37.20 -12.70 3.19
N GLU A 306 36.98 -13.49 2.13
CA GLU A 306 37.64 -14.79 1.93
C GLU A 306 38.99 -14.69 1.20
N GLU A 307 39.34 -13.51 0.65
CA GLU A 307 40.62 -13.25 -0.03
C GLU A 307 41.71 -12.62 0.88
N LYS A 308 41.51 -12.61 2.20
CA LYS A 308 42.52 -12.23 3.21
C LYS A 308 42.94 -13.43 4.06
#